data_AF-A0A843C0L5-F1
#
_entry.id   AF-A0A843C0L5-F1
#
_cell.length_a   1.000
_cell.length_b   1.000
_cell.length_c   1.000
_cell.angle_alpha   90.00
_cell.angle_beta   90.00
_cell.angle_gamma   90.00
#
_symmetry.space_group_name_H-M   'P 1'
#
loop_
_entity.id
_entity.type
_entity.pdbx_description
1 polymer ?
#
loop_
_entity_poly.entity_id
_entity_poly.type
_entity_poly.pdbx_seq_one_letter_code
_entity_poly.pdbx_strand_id
1 'polypeptide(L)'
;MDIEEQERVDAVNRYIMGDKPSNICRETNRSKTWLFKWVNRFKTGEEKWHVSWSRAPKNHGRDRNKEIEKAVVNIRKALMEGNEHESKY
;
A
#
# COMPACT_ATOMS: atom_id res chain seq x y z
N MET A 1 -0.56 -6.35 -11.52
CA MET A 1 -0.73 -6.89 -10.15
C MET A 1 0.66 -6.99 -9.55
N ASP A 2 0.86 -6.47 -8.35
CA ASP A 2 2.16 -6.54 -7.68
C ASP A 2 2.52 -7.99 -7.33
N ILE A 3 3.81 -8.34 -7.26
CA ILE A 3 4.27 -9.70 -6.93
C ILE A 3 3.72 -10.12 -5.56
N GLU A 4 3.72 -9.20 -4.60
CA GLU A 4 3.15 -9.50 -3.28
C GLU A 4 1.64 -9.72 -3.30
N GLU A 5 0.90 -9.04 -4.19
CA GLU A 5 -0.54 -9.24 -4.33
C GLU A 5 -0.83 -10.63 -4.88
N GLN A 6 -0.04 -11.07 -5.86
CA GLN A 6 -0.16 -12.41 -6.44
C GLN A 6 0.13 -13.50 -5.40
N GLU A 7 1.14 -13.32 -4.54
CA GLU A 7 1.42 -14.24 -3.42
C GLU A 7 0.25 -14.34 -2.43
N ARG A 8 -0.43 -13.22 -2.14
CA ARG A 8 -1.61 -13.20 -1.24
C ARG A 8 -2.78 -13.95 -1.85
N VAL A 9 -3.02 -13.73 -3.15
CA VAL A 9 -4.09 -14.41 -3.91
C VAL A 9 -3.84 -15.92 -3.95
N ASP A 10 -2.63 -16.34 -4.31
CA ASP A 10 -2.27 -17.76 -4.38
C ASP A 10 -2.38 -18.46 -3.01
N ALA A 11 -1.83 -17.84 -1.96
CA ALA A 11 -1.87 -18.41 -0.62
C ALA A 11 -3.30 -18.59 -0.08
N VAL A 12 -4.19 -17.63 -0.35
CA VAL A 12 -5.61 -17.74 0.04
C VAL A 12 -6.34 -18.78 -0.81
N ASN A 13 -6.10 -18.84 -2.12
CA ASN A 13 -6.69 -19.84 -2.99
C ASN A 13 -6.33 -21.26 -2.55
N ARG A 14 -5.04 -21.51 -2.25
CA ARG A 14 -4.57 -22.79 -1.71
C ARG A 14 -5.25 -23.15 -0.39
N TYR A 15 -5.43 -22.18 0.49
CA TYR A 15 -6.15 -22.38 1.75
C TYR A 15 -7.61 -22.76 1.53
N ILE A 16 -8.30 -22.12 0.57
CA ILE A 16 -9.69 -22.44 0.20
C ILE A 16 -9.79 -23.83 -0.44
N MET A 17 -8.78 -24.24 -1.21
CA MET A 17 -8.66 -25.59 -1.77
C MET A 17 -8.37 -26.67 -0.71
N GLY A 18 -8.18 -26.30 0.56
CA GLY A 18 -7.99 -27.24 1.67
C GLY A 18 -6.53 -27.60 1.95
N ASP A 19 -5.56 -26.89 1.38
CA ASP A 19 -4.15 -27.10 1.72
C ASP A 19 -3.87 -26.68 3.18
N LYS A 20 -2.95 -27.38 3.83
CA LYS A 20 -2.62 -27.15 5.24
C LYS A 20 -1.92 -25.78 5.38
N PRO A 21 -2.33 -24.92 6.34
CA PRO A 21 -1.68 -23.64 6.59
C PRO A 21 -0.17 -23.74 6.77
N SER A 22 0.31 -24.81 7.39
CA SER A 22 1.74 -25.06 7.60
C SER A 22 2.51 -25.26 6.28
N ASN A 23 1.92 -25.91 5.28
CA ASN A 23 2.55 -26.13 3.96
C ASN A 23 2.62 -24.80 3.20
N ILE A 24 1.49 -24.10 3.13
CA ILE A 24 1.38 -22.80 2.47
C ILE A 24 2.43 -21.83 3.04
N CYS A 25 2.49 -21.70 4.37
CA CYS A 25 3.46 -20.84 5.06
C CYS A 25 4.92 -21.24 4.79
N ARG A 26 5.21 -22.55 4.72
CA ARG A 26 6.57 -23.05 4.45
C ARG A 26 7.01 -22.73 3.02
N GLU A 27 6.14 -22.87 2.05
CA GLU A 27 6.44 -22.63 0.63
C GLU A 27 6.49 -21.13 0.30
N THR A 28 5.59 -20.34 0.87
CA THR A 28 5.57 -18.88 0.69
C THR A 28 6.56 -18.14 1.58
N ASN A 29 7.26 -18.85 2.47
CA ASN A 29 8.13 -18.28 3.51
C ASN A 29 7.45 -17.16 4.33
N ARG A 30 6.15 -17.34 4.64
CA ARG A 30 5.33 -16.40 5.41
C ARG A 30 4.85 -17.02 6.72
N SER A 31 4.50 -16.17 7.68
CA SER A 31 3.95 -16.64 8.97
C SER A 31 2.47 -17.06 8.84
N LYS A 32 2.01 -17.92 9.75
CA LYS A 32 0.57 -18.27 9.85
C LYS A 32 -0.30 -17.04 10.06
N THR A 33 0.18 -16.08 10.86
CA THR A 33 -0.52 -14.81 11.12
C THR A 33 -0.71 -13.99 9.85
N TRP A 34 0.29 -13.99 8.95
CA TRP A 34 0.17 -13.34 7.65
C TRP A 34 -0.90 -14.02 6.78
N LEU A 35 -0.92 -15.36 6.71
CA LEU A 35 -1.92 -16.11 5.95
C LEU A 35 -3.33 -15.83 6.47
N PHE A 36 -3.55 -16.00 7.78
CA PHE A 36 -4.87 -15.81 8.39
C PHE A 36 -5.36 -14.36 8.29
N LYS A 37 -4.46 -13.36 8.31
CA LYS A 37 -4.84 -11.97 8.04
C LYS A 37 -5.52 -11.83 6.68
N TRP A 38 -4.94 -12.41 5.63
CA TRP A 38 -5.48 -12.30 4.28
C TRP A 38 -6.70 -13.19 4.07
N VAL A 39 -6.74 -14.40 4.64
CA VAL A 39 -7.94 -15.25 4.64
C VAL A 39 -9.12 -14.53 5.31
N ASN A 40 -8.89 -13.88 6.45
CA ASN A 40 -9.96 -13.15 7.14
C ASN A 40 -10.44 -11.95 6.32
N ARG A 41 -9.55 -11.25 5.61
CA ARG A 41 -9.94 -10.20 4.66
C ARG A 41 -10.71 -10.74 3.46
N PHE A 42 -10.31 -11.86 2.89
CA PHE A 42 -11.05 -12.49 1.80
C PHE A 42 -12.49 -12.82 2.23
N LYS A 43 -12.67 -13.33 3.45
CA LYS A 43 -13.98 -13.64 4.03
C LYS A 43 -14.89 -12.43 4.22
N THR A 44 -14.39 -11.19 4.22
CA THR A 44 -15.25 -9.99 4.30
C THR A 44 -15.96 -9.69 2.98
N GLY A 45 -15.53 -10.30 1.87
CA GLY A 45 -16.12 -10.07 0.54
C GLY A 45 -15.68 -8.77 -0.13
N GLU A 46 -14.70 -8.06 0.42
CA GLU A 46 -14.15 -6.85 -0.19
C GLU A 46 -13.41 -7.18 -1.50
N GLU A 47 -13.79 -6.56 -2.62
CA GLU A 47 -13.19 -6.82 -3.95
C GLU A 47 -11.65 -6.59 -3.97
N LYS A 48 -11.16 -5.67 -3.15
CA LYS A 48 -9.73 -5.29 -3.04
C LYS A 48 -9.05 -5.86 -1.80
N TRP A 49 -9.54 -6.99 -1.28
CA TRP A 49 -9.00 -7.63 -0.08
C TRP A 49 -7.50 -7.95 -0.15
N HIS A 50 -6.95 -8.17 -1.34
CA HIS A 50 -5.55 -8.54 -1.61
C HIS A 50 -4.60 -7.33 -1.71
N VAL A 51 -5.17 -6.13 -1.88
CA VAL A 51 -4.41 -4.88 -2.03
C VAL A 51 -3.89 -4.42 -0.68
N SER A 52 -2.66 -3.91 -0.67
CA SER A 52 -2.09 -3.33 0.55
C SER A 52 -2.85 -2.05 0.94
N TRP A 53 -3.12 -1.87 2.23
CA TRP A 53 -3.64 -0.61 2.73
C TRP A 53 -2.48 0.31 3.11
N SER A 54 -2.72 1.62 2.99
CA SER A 54 -1.77 2.62 3.47
C SER A 54 -1.43 2.36 4.95
N ARG A 55 -0.12 2.35 5.24
CA ARG A 55 0.42 2.23 6.61
C ARG A 55 0.48 3.59 7.32
N ALA A 56 0.13 4.67 6.62
CA ALA A 56 0.13 6.00 7.20
C ALA A 56 -0.96 6.12 8.28
N PRO A 57 -0.68 6.84 9.39
CA PRO A 57 -1.71 7.21 10.34
C PRO A 57 -2.87 7.91 9.63
N LYS A 58 -4.11 7.45 9.88
CA LYS A 58 -5.31 8.14 9.36
C LYS A 58 -5.49 9.51 10.02
N ASN A 59 -5.10 9.61 11.29
CA ASN A 59 -5.17 10.84 12.08
C ASN A 59 -3.74 11.31 12.36
N HIS A 60 -3.30 12.33 11.63
CA HIS A 60 -2.06 13.03 11.94
C HIS A 60 -2.38 14.16 12.92
N GLY A 61 -1.83 14.11 14.14
CA GLY A 61 -1.99 15.19 15.14
C GLY A 61 -1.41 16.54 14.69
N ARG A 62 -0.61 16.55 13.62
CA ARG A 62 -0.20 17.73 12.85
C ARG A 62 -1.07 17.80 11.59
N ASP A 63 -2.33 18.19 11.72
CA ASP A 63 -3.06 18.70 10.55
C ASP A 63 -2.43 20.06 10.22
N ARG A 64 -1.40 20.06 9.38
CA ARG A 64 -0.81 21.29 8.86
C ARG A 64 -1.94 22.00 8.12
N ASN A 65 -2.28 23.21 8.55
CA ASN A 65 -3.26 24.07 7.91
C ASN A 65 -3.15 23.94 6.39
N LYS A 66 -4.20 23.39 5.74
CA LYS A 66 -4.21 23.01 4.32
C LYS A 66 -3.83 24.17 3.40
N GLU A 67 -4.08 25.40 3.84
CA GLU A 67 -3.69 26.61 3.13
C GLU A 67 -2.17 26.77 3.05
N ILE A 68 -1.45 26.50 4.15
CA ILE A 68 0.01 26.57 4.20
C ILE A 68 0.62 25.50 3.29
N GLU A 69 0.06 24.30 3.27
CA GLU A 69 0.52 23.24 2.38
C GLU A 69 0.33 23.61 0.91
N LYS A 70 -0.84 24.14 0.55
CA LYS A 70 -1.13 24.60 -0.81
C LYS A 70 -0.18 25.74 -1.24
N ALA A 71 0.08 26.69 -0.34
CA ALA A 71 1.03 27.77 -0.58
C ALA A 71 2.45 27.24 -0.87
N VAL A 72 2.95 26.32 -0.04
CA VAL A 72 4.28 25.70 -0.22
C VAL A 72 4.39 24.94 -1.55
N VAL A 73 3.36 24.17 -1.93
CA VAL A 73 3.33 23.44 -3.21
C VAL A 73 3.35 24.40 -4.39
N ASN A 74 2.53 25.46 -4.35
CA ASN A 74 2.47 26.44 -5.43
C ASN A 74 3.79 27.20 -5.60
N ILE A 75 4.43 27.62 -4.49
CA ILE A 75 5.75 28.28 -4.54
C ILE A 75 6.80 27.35 -5.16
N ARG A 76 6.82 26.06 -4.78
CA ARG A 76 7.76 25.09 -5.37
C ARG A 76 7.55 24.92 -6.87
N LYS A 77 6.30 24.84 -7.34
CA LYS A 77 5.99 24.76 -8.77
C LYS A 77 6.45 26.02 -9.51
N ALA A 78 6.12 27.19 -8.98
CA ALA A 78 6.52 28.47 -9.57
C ALA A 78 8.05 28.62 -9.66
N LEU A 79 8.80 28.15 -8.66
CA LEU A 79 10.27 28.16 -8.70
C LEU A 79 10.87 27.15 -9.70
N MET A 80 10.21 26.01 -9.91
CA MET A 80 10.64 25.03 -10.92
C MET A 80 10.34 25.52 -12.34
N GLU A 81 9.17 26.11 -12.56
CA GLU A 81 8.72 26.64 -13.85
C GLU A 81 9.45 27.95 -14.22
N GLY A 82 9.76 28.80 -13.23
CA GLY A 82 10.46 30.06 -13.43
C GLY A 82 11.96 29.95 -13.66
N ASN A 83 12.56 28.76 -13.51
CA ASN A 83 14.01 28.56 -13.71
C ASN A 83 14.41 28.34 -15.18
N GLU A 84 13.48 28.44 -16.14
CA GLU A 84 13.80 28.28 -17.57
C GLU A 84 14.49 29.52 -18.18
N HIS A 85 14.58 30.66 -17.49
CA HIS A 85 15.05 31.93 -18.07
C HIS A 85 16.35 32.51 -17.49
N GLU A 86 16.99 31.91 -16.48
CA GLU A 86 18.23 32.43 -15.90
C GLU A 86 19.40 31.44 -15.96
N SER A 87 19.92 31.23 -17.16
CA SER A 87 21.37 30.98 -17.34
C SER A 87 21.80 31.37 -18.75
N LYS A 88 22.12 32.65 -18.90
CA LYS A 88 23.09 33.12 -19.89
C LYS A 88 24.09 34.00 -19.14
N TYR A 89 25.12 33.36 -18.59
CA TYR A 89 26.42 34.00 -18.38
C TYR A 89 27.18 33.96 -19.71
#